data_AF-A0A9W4GWN4-F1
#
_entry.id   AF-A0A9W4GWN4-F1
#
_cell.length_a   1.000
_cell.length_b   1.000
_cell.length_c   1.000
_cell.angle_alpha   90.00
_cell.angle_beta   90.00
_cell.angle_gamma   90.00
#
_symmetry.space_group_name_H-M   'P 1'
#
loop_
_entity.id
_entity.type
_entity.pdbx_description
1 polymer ?
#
loop_
_entity_poly.entity_id
_entity_poly.type
_entity_poly.pdbx_seq_one_letter_code
_entity_poly.pdbx_strand_id
1 'polypeptide(L)'
;MDAFITYYNHDHRHSGIGLHTPASVHFGTAEEVRDQRAIALAEAYERHPERFARRPKPPEIPGQVWINDPARRAQPEPQSS
;
A
#
# COMPACT_ATOMS: atom_id res chain seq x y z
N MET A 1 -2.66 -22.80 8.61
CA MET A 1 -2.88 -22.04 7.37
C MET A 1 -3.76 -20.83 7.63
N ASP A 2 -4.88 -21.01 8.34
CA ASP A 2 -5.89 -19.97 8.59
C ASP A 2 -5.34 -18.72 9.27
N ALA A 3 -4.50 -18.85 10.30
CA ALA A 3 -3.90 -17.70 10.98
C ALA A 3 -3.03 -16.83 10.05
N PHE A 4 -2.31 -17.46 9.11
CA PHE A 4 -1.51 -16.73 8.12
C PHE A 4 -2.41 -15.97 7.15
N ILE A 5 -3.46 -16.60 6.64
CA ILE A 5 -4.39 -15.98 5.68
C ILE A 5 -5.14 -14.82 6.32
N THR A 6 -5.62 -14.97 7.57
CA THR A 6 -6.25 -13.89 8.32
C THR A 6 -5.31 -12.71 8.48
N TYR A 7 -4.10 -12.94 8.99
CA TYR A 7 -3.10 -11.89 9.16
C TYR A 7 -2.77 -11.21 7.82
N TYR A 8 -2.53 -11.99 6.76
CA TYR A 8 -2.18 -11.48 5.44
C TYR A 8 -3.26 -10.53 4.88
N ASN A 9 -4.54 -10.88 5.08
CA ASN A 9 -5.67 -10.14 4.55
C ASN A 9 -6.10 -8.96 5.42
N HIS A 10 -5.96 -9.04 6.74
CA HIS A 10 -6.57 -8.08 7.67
C HIS A 10 -5.57 -7.21 8.43
N ASP A 11 -4.33 -7.66 8.62
CA ASP A 11 -3.36 -6.99 9.48
C ASP A 11 -2.12 -6.53 8.71
N HIS A 12 -1.64 -7.38 7.80
CA HIS A 12 -0.45 -7.11 7.02
C HIS A 12 -0.72 -6.02 5.99
N ARG A 13 0.03 -4.92 6.06
CA ARG A 13 -0.07 -3.79 5.13
C ARG A 13 0.88 -3.97 3.97
N HIS A 14 0.35 -3.96 2.76
CA HIS A 14 1.08 -4.30 1.54
C HIS A 14 1.51 -3.03 0.81
N SER A 15 2.81 -2.88 0.56
CA SER A 15 3.37 -1.71 -0.14
C SER A 15 2.80 -1.56 -1.56
N GLY A 16 2.52 -2.67 -2.25
CA GLY A 16 1.95 -2.69 -3.59
C GLY A 16 0.56 -2.07 -3.70
N ILE A 17 -0.17 -1.90 -2.59
CA ILE A 17 -1.49 -1.27 -2.54
C ILE A 17 -1.50 -0.07 -1.57
N GLY A 18 -0.40 0.69 -1.49
CA GLY A 18 -0.36 1.91 -0.69
C GLY A 18 -0.28 1.70 0.83
N LEU A 19 0.23 0.53 1.26
CA LEU A 19 0.23 0.09 2.67
C LEU A 19 -1.19 -0.06 3.24
N HIS A 20 -2.12 -0.52 2.41
CA HIS A 20 -3.43 -1.02 2.80
C HIS A 20 -3.41 -2.53 2.99
N THR A 21 -4.47 -3.07 3.61
CA THR A 21 -4.67 -4.52 3.73
C THR A 21 -5.56 -5.00 2.57
N PRO A 22 -5.42 -6.25 2.11
CA PRO A 22 -6.28 -6.79 1.06
C PRO A 22 -7.76 -6.67 1.40
N ALA A 23 -8.12 -6.87 2.67
CA ALA A 23 -9.49 -6.69 3.14
C ALA A 23 -9.98 -5.25 2.98
N SER A 24 -9.18 -4.24 3.36
CA SER A 24 -9.61 -2.83 3.21
C SER A 24 -9.82 -2.42 1.75
N VAL A 25 -9.03 -2.96 0.83
CA VAL A 25 -9.23 -2.74 -0.61
C VAL A 25 -10.48 -3.49 -1.09
N HIS A 26 -10.62 -4.77 -0.72
CA HIS A 26 -11.73 -5.61 -1.13
C HIS A 26 -13.10 -5.09 -0.67
N PHE A 27 -13.18 -4.60 0.57
CA PHE A 27 -14.41 -4.07 1.15
C PHE A 27 -14.60 -2.56 0.90
N GLY A 28 -13.72 -1.91 0.13
CA GLY A 28 -13.87 -0.51 -0.24
C GLY A 28 -13.57 0.51 0.87
N THR A 29 -13.03 0.10 2.01
CA THR A 29 -12.69 0.99 3.14
C THR A 29 -11.31 1.61 3.03
N ALA A 30 -10.54 1.29 1.98
CA ALA A 30 -9.20 1.81 1.78
C ALA A 30 -9.14 3.34 1.70
N GLU A 31 -10.12 4.00 1.08
CA GLU A 31 -10.18 5.47 0.99
C GLU A 31 -10.35 6.12 2.37
N GLU A 32 -11.29 5.62 3.18
CA GLU A 32 -11.49 6.10 4.56
C GLU A 32 -10.23 5.94 5.41
N VAL A 33 -9.54 4.79 5.29
CA VAL A 33 -8.26 4.56 5.97
C VAL A 33 -7.17 5.54 5.48
N ARG A 34 -7.18 5.89 4.19
CA ARG A 34 -6.23 6.85 3.61
C ARG A 34 -6.50 8.26 4.12
N ASP A 35 -7.76 8.66 4.25
CA ASP A 35 -8.16 9.96 4.79
C ASP A 35 -7.78 10.09 6.28
N GLN A 36 -8.04 9.06 7.08
CA GLN A 36 -7.57 9.00 8.46
C GLN A 36 -6.04 9.11 8.56
N ARG A 37 -5.31 8.45 7.65
CA ARG A 37 -3.85 8.58 7.59
C ARG A 37 -3.42 10.00 7.21
N ALA A 38 -4.14 10.69 6.32
CA ALA A 38 -3.85 12.08 5.97
C ALA A 38 -3.94 12.99 7.19
N ILE A 39 -4.98 12.83 8.02
CA ILE A 39 -5.16 13.57 9.26
C ILE A 39 -4.00 13.31 10.23
N ALA A 40 -3.69 12.03 10.49
CA ALA A 40 -2.59 11.66 11.41
C ALA A 40 -1.22 12.19 10.95
N LEU A 41 -0.96 12.19 9.63
CA LEU A 41 0.27 12.74 9.05
C LEU A 41 0.32 14.27 9.17
N ALA A 42 -0.81 14.96 8.99
CA ALA A 42 -0.91 16.40 9.18
C ALA A 42 -0.60 16.77 10.64
N GLU A 43 -1.25 16.12 11.60
CA GLU A 43 -0.99 16.36 13.03
C GLU A 43 0.46 16.07 13.43
N ALA A 44 1.05 14.99 12.89
CA ALA A 44 2.44 14.64 13.15
C ALA A 44 3.39 15.71 12.60
N TYR A 45 3.10 16.25 11.41
CA TYR A 45 3.87 17.32 10.81
C TYR A 45 3.73 18.63 11.59
N GLU A 46 2.53 18.96 12.09
CA GLU A 46 2.32 20.16 12.91
C GLU A 46 3.07 20.09 14.24
N ARG A 47 3.11 18.92 14.89
CA ARG A 47 3.84 18.72 16.16
C ARG A 47 5.36 18.77 15.99
N HIS A 48 5.88 18.23 14.89
CA HIS A 48 7.32 18.02 14.69
C HIS A 48 7.76 18.24 13.24
N PRO A 49 7.65 19.45 12.68
CA PRO A 49 7.98 19.71 11.28
C PRO A 49 9.44 19.39 10.96
N GLU A 50 10.36 19.54 11.92
CA GLU A 50 11.79 19.24 11.80
C GLU A 50 12.09 17.77 11.49
N ARG A 51 11.17 16.85 11.81
CA ARG A 51 11.32 15.41 11.51
C ARG A 51 11.01 15.07 10.05
N PHE A 52 10.52 16.03 9.27
CA PHE A 52 10.07 15.81 7.90
C PHE A 52 10.79 16.75 6.93
N ALA A 53 11.51 16.17 5.96
CA ALA A 53 12.12 16.96 4.88
C ALA A 53 11.09 17.73 4.03
N ARG A 54 9.84 17.25 3.98
CA ARG A 54 8.69 17.89 3.33
C ARG A 54 7.40 17.45 4.01
N ARG A 55 6.31 18.21 3.85
CA ARG A 55 4.99 17.82 4.36
C ARG A 55 4.62 16.42 3.85
N PRO A 56 4.39 15.43 4.74
CA PRO A 56 4.10 14.06 4.34
C PRO A 56 2.70 13.95 3.72
N LYS A 57 2.54 12.96 2.82
CA LYS A 57 1.26 12.60 2.22
C LYS A 57 1.10 11.08 2.29
N PRO A 58 -0.12 10.55 2.52
CA PRO A 58 -0.34 9.11 2.44
C PRO A 58 -0.07 8.62 1.00
N PRO A 59 0.41 7.38 0.81
CA PRO A 59 0.53 6.80 -0.52
C PRO A 59 -0.81 6.77 -1.26
N GLU A 60 -0.76 6.86 -2.59
CA GLU A 60 -1.94 6.63 -3.42
C GLU A 60 -2.33 5.15 -3.41
N ILE A 61 -3.62 4.89 -3.59
CA ILE A 61 -4.14 3.53 -3.81
C ILE A 61 -4.06 3.30 -5.32
N PRO A 62 -3.24 2.34 -5.81
CA PRO A 62 -3.13 2.10 -7.24
C PRO A 62 -4.44 1.54 -7.79
N GLY A 63 -4.91 2.04 -8.93
CA GLY A 63 -6.13 1.55 -9.56
C GLY A 63 -6.04 0.11 -10.09
N GLN A 64 -4.82 -0.36 -10.36
CA GLN A 64 -4.57 -1.75 -10.77
C GLN A 64 -3.22 -2.22 -10.22
N VAL A 65 -3.19 -3.47 -9.76
CA VAL A 65 -1.99 -4.15 -9.26
C VAL A 65 -1.95 -5.60 -9.73
N TRP A 66 -0.76 -6.19 -9.74
CA TRP A 66 -0.54 -7.57 -10.15
C TRP A 66 0.33 -8.28 -9.13
N ILE A 67 -0.08 -9.48 -8.68
CA ILE A 67 0.82 -10.39 -7.97
C ILE A 67 1.78 -11.04 -8.97
N ASN A 68 1.28 -11.38 -10.16
CA ASN A 68 2.06 -11.94 -11.24
C ASN A 68 1.60 -11.38 -12.58
N ASP A 69 2.17 -10.23 -12.98
CA ASP A 69 1.81 -9.50 -14.20
C ASP A 69 1.98 -10.40 -15.45
N PRO A 70 0.91 -10.68 -16.19
CA PRO A 70 0.98 -11.54 -17.38
C PRO A 70 1.80 -10.90 -18.51
N ALA A 71 1.82 -9.58 -18.63
CA ALA A 71 2.60 -8.89 -19.66
C ALA A 71 4.11 -8.98 -19.37
N ARG A 72 4.50 -8.98 -18.09
CA ARG A 72 5.91 -9.21 -17.69
C ARG A 72 6.34 -10.66 -17.89
N ARG A 73 5.44 -11.63 -17.64
CA ARG A 73 5.74 -13.05 -17.88
C ARG A 73 5.84 -13.42 -19.36
N ALA A 74 5.25 -12.63 -20.26
CA ALA A 74 5.32 -12.86 -21.70
C ALA A 74 6.63 -12.36 -22.35
N GLN A 75 7.51 -11.66 -21.61
CA GLN A 75 8.82 -11.27 -22.13
C GLN A 75 9.77 -12.47 -22.08
N PRO A 76 10.40 -12.88 -23.19
CA PRO A 76 11.44 -13.89 -23.14
C PRO A 76 12.58 -13.40 -22.25
N GLU A 77 13.09 -14.26 -21.37
CA GLU A 77 14.26 -13.91 -20.55
C GLU A 77 15.41 -13.48 -21.47
N PRO A 78 16.10 -12.37 -21.17
CA PRO A 78 17.27 -11.99 -21.94
C PRO A 78 18.29 -13.14 -21.86
N GLN A 79 18.57 -13.76 -23.01
CA GLN A 79 19.65 -14.72 -23.13
C GLN A 79 20.97 -13.98 -22.90
N SER A 80 21.48 -14.00 -21.68
CA SER A 80 22.90 -13.71 -21.46
C SER A 80 23.70 -14.84 -22.07
N SER A 81 24.48 -14.51 -23.12
CA SER A 81 25.56 -15.36 -23.65
C SER A 81 26.80 -15.30 -22.76
#